data_AF-A0A5J6HQX9-F1
#
_entry.id   AF-A0A5J6HQX9-F1
#
_cell.length_a   1.000
_cell.length_b   1.000
_cell.length_c   1.000
_cell.angle_alpha   90.00
_cell.angle_beta   90.00
_cell.angle_gamma   90.00
#
_symmetry.space_group_name_H-M   'P 1'
#
loop_
_entity.id
_entity.type
_entity.pdbx_description
1 polymer ?
#
loop_
_entity_poly.entity_id
_entity_poly.type
_entity_poly.pdbx_seq_one_letter_code
_entity_poly.pdbx_strand_id
1 'polypeptide(L)'
;MGRGDLSDGEWDRLEPHLPKSVGRGGRWRDHRMVNGILFRQRAGIPWRDLPSRFGKWKTCHDRHRRWSADGTWAKVLRAVQADADAESRIDWSVVSVDSTVCRVHQQAAGARSRPPRISGRRRSPAWHRDDEAIGRSRGGLTTKIHLASDGGCRPLAVLITPGQWGDAPQLIPVLERVRVPRPAGGHPRTRPDHLCGDKAYSSRRNRRYLRRRQIRHIIPERRDQQAHRRRRGGAGGRPTGFDRERYARRNEVERTVNALKGFRAVATRFDKRAYVFEGTVTVAAIRLWLCS
;
A
#
# COMPACT_ATOMS: atom_id res chain seq x y z
N MET A 1 -26.32 10.18 5.08
CA MET A 1 -25.07 9.50 4.65
C MET A 1 -25.44 8.25 3.87
N GLY A 2 -24.77 7.96 2.75
CA GLY A 2 -24.98 6.73 1.99
C GLY A 2 -24.05 5.59 2.43
N ARG A 3 -24.40 4.34 2.10
CA ARG A 3 -23.56 3.17 2.41
C ARG A 3 -22.15 3.32 1.82
N GLY A 4 -21.15 3.36 2.71
CA GLY A 4 -19.73 3.45 2.37
C GLY A 4 -19.17 4.87 2.28
N ASP A 5 -19.94 5.88 2.67
CA ASP A 5 -19.44 7.23 2.93
C ASP A 5 -18.61 7.24 4.24
N LEU A 6 -17.74 8.23 4.40
CA LEU A 6 -17.04 8.47 5.67
C LEU A 6 -18.04 8.89 6.75
N SER A 7 -17.86 8.39 7.97
CA SER A 7 -18.52 8.97 9.15
C SER A 7 -17.89 10.30 9.53
N ASP A 8 -18.55 11.09 10.37
CA ASP A 8 -18.03 12.39 10.81
C ASP A 8 -16.67 12.22 11.52
N GLY A 9 -16.54 11.25 12.44
CA GLY A 9 -15.27 10.97 13.11
C GLY A 9 -14.16 10.41 12.20
N GLU A 10 -14.50 9.80 11.06
CA GLU A 10 -13.51 9.43 10.04
C GLU A 10 -13.12 10.63 9.18
N TRP A 11 -14.06 11.53 8.91
CA TRP A 11 -13.82 12.78 8.21
C TRP A 11 -12.94 13.72 9.03
N ASP A 12 -13.19 13.87 10.33
CA ASP A 12 -12.41 14.72 11.24
C ASP A 12 -10.95 14.28 11.31
N ARG A 13 -10.68 12.98 11.19
CA ARG A 13 -9.32 12.42 11.10
C ARG A 13 -8.67 12.61 9.73
N LEU A 14 -9.45 12.81 8.67
CA LEU A 14 -8.94 12.93 7.30
C LEU A 14 -8.78 14.38 6.84
N GLU A 15 -9.76 15.24 7.13
CA GLU A 15 -9.84 16.63 6.65
C GLU A 15 -8.56 17.43 6.90
N PRO A 16 -7.93 17.39 8.09
CA PRO A 16 -6.72 18.18 8.38
C PRO A 16 -5.56 17.92 7.42
N HIS A 17 -5.52 16.72 6.83
CA HIS A 17 -4.44 16.25 5.97
C HIS A 17 -4.69 16.50 4.48
N LEU A 18 -5.90 16.94 4.11
CA LEU A 18 -6.23 17.25 2.73
C LEU A 18 -5.61 18.60 2.31
N PRO A 19 -5.05 18.72 1.08
CA PRO A 19 -4.44 19.97 0.64
C PRO A 19 -5.45 21.12 0.68
N LYS A 20 -5.12 22.24 1.33
CA LYS A 20 -5.97 23.45 1.34
C LYS A 20 -6.17 24.01 -0.09
N SER A 21 -7.37 24.46 -0.43
CA SER A 21 -7.67 25.10 -1.71
C SER A 21 -6.96 26.45 -1.75
N VAL A 22 -5.94 26.59 -2.62
CA VAL A 22 -5.29 27.87 -2.91
C VAL A 22 -5.96 28.43 -4.17
N GLY A 23 -7.06 29.18 -4.00
CA GLY A 23 -7.81 29.81 -5.09
C GLY A 23 -9.19 30.36 -4.69
N ARG A 24 -9.88 31.07 -5.60
CA ARG A 24 -11.27 31.52 -5.42
C ARG A 24 -12.20 30.30 -5.38
N GLY A 25 -12.50 29.86 -4.17
CA GLY A 25 -13.31 28.69 -3.85
C GLY A 25 -12.89 28.22 -2.47
N GLY A 26 -13.70 28.59 -1.47
CA GLY A 26 -13.36 28.56 -0.05
C GLY A 26 -12.97 27.21 0.55
N ARG A 27 -13.04 27.14 1.89
CA ARG A 27 -12.68 25.96 2.70
C ARG A 27 -13.37 24.69 2.19
N TRP A 28 -12.69 23.53 2.23
CA TRP A 28 -13.19 22.23 1.78
C TRP A 28 -14.36 21.74 2.63
N ARG A 29 -15.54 22.33 2.44
CA ARG A 29 -16.73 21.96 3.22
C ARG A 29 -17.48 20.76 2.66
N ASP A 30 -17.07 20.22 1.52
CA ASP A 30 -17.81 19.16 0.86
C ASP A 30 -17.00 17.86 0.70
N HIS A 31 -17.21 16.94 1.65
CA HIS A 31 -16.69 15.57 1.62
C HIS A 31 -17.18 14.76 0.41
N ARG A 32 -18.17 15.24 -0.38
CA ARG A 32 -18.81 14.49 -1.47
C ARG A 32 -17.83 13.96 -2.49
N MET A 33 -16.84 14.75 -2.87
CA MET A 33 -15.83 14.33 -3.86
C MET A 33 -14.96 13.19 -3.31
N VAL A 34 -14.52 13.29 -2.06
CA VAL A 34 -13.71 12.25 -1.41
C VAL A 34 -14.54 10.98 -1.22
N ASN A 35 -15.78 11.12 -0.76
CA ASN A 35 -16.75 10.04 -0.67
C ASN A 35 -17.02 9.40 -2.03
N GLY A 36 -17.09 10.17 -3.11
CA GLY A 36 -17.23 9.66 -4.48
C GLY A 36 -16.02 8.83 -4.92
N ILE A 37 -14.80 9.27 -4.59
CA ILE A 37 -13.58 8.49 -4.86
C ILE A 37 -13.60 7.18 -4.06
N LEU A 38 -13.87 7.24 -2.75
CA LEU A 38 -13.95 6.07 -1.88
C LEU A 38 -15.02 5.08 -2.35
N PHE A 39 -16.20 5.60 -2.74
CA PHE A 39 -17.28 4.80 -3.28
C PHE A 39 -16.85 4.08 -4.56
N ARG A 40 -16.20 4.78 -5.51
CA ARG A 40 -15.64 4.16 -6.72
C ARG A 40 -14.67 3.04 -6.35
N GLN A 41 -13.77 3.25 -5.40
CA GLN A 41 -12.80 2.22 -5.02
C GLN A 41 -13.47 0.98 -4.43
N ARG A 42 -14.47 1.19 -3.56
CA ARG A 42 -15.25 0.11 -2.95
C ARG A 42 -16.06 -0.67 -4.01
N ALA A 43 -16.80 0.05 -4.85
CA ALA A 43 -17.75 -0.54 -5.79
C ALA A 43 -17.08 -1.08 -7.07
N GLY A 44 -15.92 -0.55 -7.46
CA GLY A 44 -15.21 -0.97 -8.67
C GLY A 44 -15.89 -0.55 -9.98
N ILE A 45 -16.82 0.41 -9.92
CA ILE A 45 -17.59 0.86 -11.07
C ILE A 45 -16.76 1.77 -11.99
N PRO A 46 -17.13 1.87 -13.29
CA PRO A 46 -16.60 2.92 -14.15
C PRO A 46 -16.85 4.31 -13.56
N TRP A 47 -15.90 5.23 -13.76
CA TRP A 47 -16.03 6.60 -13.24
C TRP A 47 -17.30 7.29 -13.75
N ARG A 48 -17.72 7.03 -14.98
CA ARG A 48 -18.92 7.62 -15.59
C ARG A 48 -20.23 7.23 -14.90
N ASP A 49 -20.23 6.09 -14.21
CA ASP A 49 -21.40 5.55 -13.53
C ASP A 49 -21.46 5.96 -12.06
N LEU A 50 -20.58 6.90 -11.65
CA LEU A 50 -20.55 7.41 -10.29
C LEU A 50 -21.88 8.11 -9.97
N PRO A 51 -22.55 7.76 -8.84
CA PRO A 51 -23.81 8.39 -8.45
C PRO A 51 -23.72 9.92 -8.38
N SER A 52 -24.73 10.60 -8.92
CA SER A 52 -24.80 12.07 -9.00
C SER A 52 -24.71 12.78 -7.64
N ARG A 53 -25.05 12.09 -6.54
CA ARG A 53 -24.91 12.59 -5.15
C ARG A 53 -23.48 12.99 -4.78
N PHE A 54 -22.47 12.48 -5.49
CA PHE A 54 -21.06 12.84 -5.28
C PHE A 54 -20.59 14.01 -6.16
N GLY A 55 -21.50 14.61 -6.93
CA GLY A 55 -21.21 15.65 -7.90
C GLY A 55 -20.76 15.09 -9.25
N LYS A 56 -20.15 15.96 -10.07
CA LYS A 56 -19.71 15.59 -11.43
C LYS A 56 -18.61 14.53 -11.36
N TRP A 57 -18.82 13.37 -11.98
CA TRP A 57 -17.84 12.27 -11.99
C TRP A 57 -16.45 12.71 -12.45
N LYS A 58 -16.39 13.62 -13.43
CA LYS A 58 -15.14 14.15 -13.98
C LYS A 58 -14.30 14.85 -12.92
N THR A 59 -14.94 15.53 -11.97
CA THR A 59 -14.27 16.18 -10.84
C THR A 59 -13.61 15.14 -9.93
N CYS A 60 -14.33 14.08 -9.56
CA CYS A 60 -13.80 13.00 -8.74
C CYS A 60 -12.63 12.26 -9.44
N HIS A 61 -12.82 11.92 -10.72
CA HIS A 61 -11.79 11.27 -11.53
C HIS A 61 -10.53 12.12 -11.67
N ASP A 62 -10.67 13.38 -12.12
CA ASP A 62 -9.53 14.25 -12.37
C ASP A 62 -8.78 14.57 -11.08
N ARG A 63 -9.52 14.68 -9.97
CA ARG A 63 -8.93 14.81 -8.63
C ARG A 63 -8.13 13.59 -8.25
N HIS A 64 -8.76 12.40 -8.28
CA HIS A 64 -8.10 11.15 -7.92
C HIS A 64 -6.82 11.00 -8.75
N ARG A 65 -6.92 11.18 -10.07
CA ARG A 65 -5.79 11.09 -11.00
C ARG A 65 -4.67 12.09 -10.67
N ARG A 66 -5.00 13.35 -10.35
CA ARG A 66 -4.01 14.38 -9.99
C ARG A 66 -3.31 14.04 -8.68
N TRP A 67 -4.06 13.72 -7.64
CA TRP A 67 -3.53 13.38 -6.32
C TRP A 67 -2.74 12.08 -6.29
N SER A 68 -3.08 11.14 -7.19
CA SER A 68 -2.27 9.95 -7.46
C SER A 68 -0.96 10.31 -8.17
N ALA A 69 -0.97 11.29 -9.06
CA ALA A 69 0.22 11.69 -9.81
C ALA A 69 1.19 12.55 -8.99
N ASP A 70 0.71 13.48 -8.17
CA ASP A 70 1.55 14.39 -7.38
C ASP A 70 1.96 13.82 -6.00
N GLY A 71 1.43 12.66 -5.63
CA GLY A 71 1.72 11.97 -4.38
C GLY A 71 0.92 12.47 -3.18
N THR A 72 -0.12 13.28 -3.38
CA THR A 72 -1.02 13.74 -2.31
C THR A 72 -1.58 12.58 -1.49
N TRP A 73 -2.07 11.51 -2.13
CA TRP A 73 -2.58 10.36 -1.39
C TRP A 73 -1.53 9.70 -0.49
N ALA A 74 -0.28 9.61 -0.95
CA ALA A 74 0.80 9.06 -0.15
C ALA A 74 1.16 9.95 1.04
N LYS A 75 1.04 11.29 0.89
CA LYS A 75 1.20 12.24 2.01
C LYS A 75 0.08 12.10 3.03
N VAL A 76 -1.17 12.01 2.57
CA VAL A 76 -2.35 11.80 3.43
C VAL A 76 -2.22 10.51 4.21
N LEU A 77 -1.86 9.38 3.55
CA LEU A 77 -1.67 8.10 4.24
C LEU A 77 -0.61 8.21 5.35
N ARG A 78 0.53 8.84 5.07
CA ARG A 78 1.60 9.04 6.07
C ARG A 78 1.15 9.89 7.25
N ALA A 79 0.30 10.89 7.02
CA ALA A 79 -0.19 11.77 8.06
C ALA A 79 -1.22 11.05 8.95
N VAL A 80 -2.17 10.32 8.35
CA VAL A 80 -3.12 9.47 9.09
C VAL A 80 -2.38 8.40 9.91
N GLN A 81 -1.30 7.81 9.37
CA GLN A 81 -0.44 6.90 10.13
C GLN A 81 0.31 7.61 11.26
N ALA A 82 0.74 8.86 11.08
CA ALA A 82 1.43 9.63 12.10
C ALA A 82 0.53 9.89 13.31
N ASP A 83 -0.73 10.24 13.06
CA ASP A 83 -1.74 10.42 14.12
C ASP A 83 -2.01 9.08 14.84
N ALA A 84 -2.14 7.99 14.08
CA ALA A 84 -2.30 6.66 14.67
C ALA A 84 -1.10 6.23 15.51
N ASP A 85 0.14 6.57 15.12
CA ASP A 85 1.35 6.28 15.90
C ASP A 85 1.39 7.12 17.18
N ALA A 86 1.03 8.41 17.09
CA ALA A 86 0.96 9.31 18.23
C ALA A 86 -0.07 8.84 19.28
N GLU A 87 -1.17 8.25 18.83
CA GLU A 87 -2.21 7.65 19.68
C GLU A 87 -1.90 6.19 20.07
N SER A 88 -0.69 5.68 19.79
CA SER A 88 -0.27 4.30 20.06
C SER A 88 -1.17 3.23 19.42
N ARG A 89 -1.87 3.57 18.33
CA ARG A 89 -2.73 2.65 17.58
C ARG A 89 -1.96 1.78 16.60
N ILE A 90 -0.70 2.08 16.27
CA ILE A 90 0.13 1.21 15.42
C ILE A 90 0.80 0.12 16.25
N ASP A 91 0.52 -1.14 15.91
CA ASP A 91 1.26 -2.27 16.49
C ASP A 91 2.53 -2.58 15.68
N TRP A 92 3.67 -2.17 16.24
CA TRP A 92 5.01 -2.39 15.68
C TRP A 92 5.68 -3.70 16.12
N SER A 93 5.07 -4.44 17.05
CA SER A 93 5.68 -5.60 17.69
C SER A 93 6.01 -6.71 16.68
N VAL A 94 5.13 -6.91 15.70
CA VAL A 94 5.33 -7.74 14.51
C VAL A 94 4.72 -7.02 13.30
N VAL A 95 5.56 -6.67 12.34
CA VAL A 95 5.11 -6.23 11.01
C VAL A 95 5.22 -7.41 10.06
N SER A 96 4.16 -7.68 9.32
CA SER A 96 4.09 -8.81 8.40
C SER A 96 4.21 -8.33 6.95
N VAL A 97 5.02 -8.99 6.14
CA VAL A 97 5.17 -8.70 4.71
C VAL A 97 4.64 -9.85 3.86
N ASP A 98 3.82 -9.49 2.88
CA ASP A 98 3.36 -10.40 1.85
C ASP A 98 3.09 -9.65 0.54
N SER A 99 2.72 -10.42 -0.49
CA SER A 99 2.28 -9.88 -1.76
C SER A 99 0.96 -10.53 -2.18
N THR A 100 0.20 -9.81 -3.01
CA THR A 100 -1.00 -10.35 -3.62
C THR A 100 -1.07 -9.96 -5.09
N VAL A 101 -1.64 -10.84 -5.91
CA VAL A 101 -1.84 -10.60 -7.34
C VAL A 101 -3.25 -10.05 -7.58
N CYS A 102 -3.34 -9.04 -8.43
CA CYS A 102 -4.60 -8.52 -8.96
C CYS A 102 -4.63 -8.70 -10.48
N ARG A 103 -5.77 -9.17 -11.01
CA ARG A 103 -6.01 -9.26 -12.45
C ARG A 103 -6.14 -7.85 -13.02
N VAL A 104 -5.57 -7.64 -14.20
CA VAL A 104 -5.72 -6.41 -14.98
C VAL A 104 -6.78 -6.67 -16.03
N HIS A 105 -7.89 -5.93 -15.94
CA HIS A 105 -8.98 -6.05 -16.90
C HIS A 105 -8.55 -5.50 -18.26
N GLN A 106 -9.06 -6.07 -19.36
CA GLN A 106 -8.74 -5.64 -20.73
C GLN A 106 -8.98 -4.14 -20.97
N GLN A 107 -9.98 -3.55 -20.29
CA GLN A 107 -10.28 -2.12 -20.36
C GLN A 107 -9.15 -1.22 -19.83
N ALA A 108 -8.20 -1.76 -19.05
CA ALA A 108 -7.01 -1.04 -18.64
C ALA A 108 -6.06 -0.75 -19.82
N ALA A 109 -6.22 -1.37 -20.99
CA ALA A 109 -5.39 -1.09 -22.16
C ALA A 109 -5.71 0.28 -22.82
N GLY A 110 -6.95 0.77 -22.70
CA GLY A 110 -7.46 1.90 -23.48
C GLY A 110 -7.25 3.30 -22.90
N ALA A 111 -6.66 3.45 -21.70
CA ALA A 111 -6.57 4.78 -21.08
C ALA A 111 -5.51 5.70 -21.72
N ARG A 112 -5.72 7.02 -21.57
CA ARG A 112 -4.79 8.07 -22.01
C ARG A 112 -3.37 7.83 -21.50
N SER A 113 -2.38 7.90 -22.40
CA SER A 113 -0.96 7.69 -22.13
C SER A 113 -0.24 8.90 -21.52
N ARG A 114 -0.78 10.12 -21.68
CA ARG A 114 -0.11 11.35 -21.21
C ARG A 114 -0.42 11.62 -19.73
N PRO A 115 0.57 11.69 -18.81
CA PRO A 115 0.33 12.07 -17.41
C PRO A 115 -0.24 13.49 -17.28
N PRO A 116 -0.98 13.82 -16.20
CA PRO A 116 -1.43 15.20 -15.98
C PRO A 116 -0.24 16.14 -15.79
N ARG A 117 -0.40 17.44 -16.06
CA ARG A 117 0.58 18.44 -15.65
C ARG A 117 0.60 18.48 -14.12
N ILE A 118 1.78 18.24 -13.55
CA ILE A 118 2.02 18.34 -12.10
C ILE A 118 2.57 19.74 -11.85
N SER A 119 2.09 20.44 -10.83
CA SER A 119 2.62 21.76 -10.48
C SER A 119 4.06 21.62 -9.93
N GLY A 120 4.93 22.57 -10.29
CA GLY A 120 6.34 22.59 -9.85
C GLY A 120 7.32 21.91 -10.81
N ARG A 121 8.52 21.58 -10.31
CA ARG A 121 9.67 21.12 -11.13
C ARG A 121 9.56 19.68 -11.66
N ARG A 122 8.55 18.89 -11.26
CA ARG A 122 8.43 17.49 -11.68
C ARG A 122 7.71 17.37 -13.02
N ARG A 123 8.39 16.81 -14.02
CA ARG A 123 7.81 16.45 -15.32
C ARG A 123 7.08 15.09 -15.33
N SER A 124 7.29 14.26 -14.29
CA SER A 124 6.76 12.89 -14.19
C SER A 124 6.00 12.63 -12.88
N PRO A 125 4.97 11.75 -12.89
CA PRO A 125 4.27 11.29 -11.68
C PRO A 125 5.21 10.79 -10.59
N ALA A 126 4.79 10.96 -9.32
CA ALA A 126 5.56 10.56 -8.14
C ALA A 126 5.92 9.07 -8.14
N TRP A 127 5.03 8.25 -8.68
CA TRP A 127 5.21 6.81 -8.85
C TRP A 127 5.05 6.42 -10.33
N HIS A 128 5.81 7.09 -11.20
CA HIS A 128 5.87 6.72 -12.61
C HIS A 128 6.59 5.38 -12.78
N ARG A 129 6.05 4.53 -13.66
CA ARG A 129 6.73 3.33 -14.14
C ARG A 129 6.43 3.14 -15.62
N ASP A 130 7.45 2.85 -16.40
CA ASP A 130 7.30 2.66 -17.85
C ASP A 130 6.56 1.37 -18.17
N ASP A 131 6.72 0.35 -17.32
CA ASP A 131 6.00 -0.93 -17.37
C ASP A 131 4.55 -0.85 -16.86
N GLU A 132 4.14 0.31 -16.36
CA GLU A 132 2.85 0.56 -15.69
C GLU A 132 2.50 -0.44 -14.56
N ALA A 133 3.49 -1.19 -14.05
CA ALA A 133 3.30 -2.32 -13.15
C ALA A 133 2.33 -3.40 -13.70
N ILE A 134 2.28 -3.58 -15.02
CA ILE A 134 1.46 -4.62 -15.68
C ILE A 134 2.39 -5.64 -16.31
N GLY A 135 2.11 -6.92 -16.12
CA GLY A 135 2.82 -7.96 -16.86
C GLY A 135 2.08 -9.30 -16.93
N ARG A 136 2.57 -10.17 -17.80
CA ARG A 136 1.95 -11.46 -18.09
C ARG A 136 2.32 -12.49 -17.03
N SER A 137 1.32 -13.13 -16.45
CA SER A 137 1.46 -14.34 -15.64
C SER A 137 0.60 -15.46 -16.22
N ARG A 138 0.57 -16.64 -15.57
CA ARG A 138 -0.27 -17.77 -15.99
C ARG A 138 -1.76 -17.41 -16.10
N GLY A 139 -2.23 -16.38 -15.39
CA GLY A 139 -3.61 -15.88 -15.42
C GLY A 139 -3.86 -14.70 -16.36
N GLY A 140 -2.95 -14.39 -17.29
CA GLY A 140 -3.06 -13.23 -18.18
C GLY A 140 -2.37 -11.98 -17.62
N LEU A 141 -2.90 -10.79 -17.96
CA LEU A 141 -2.33 -9.52 -17.48
C LEU A 141 -2.60 -9.34 -15.98
N THR A 142 -1.54 -9.10 -15.23
CA THR A 142 -1.57 -9.04 -13.77
C THR A 142 -0.62 -7.97 -13.23
N THR A 143 -0.98 -7.46 -12.06
CA THR A 143 -0.15 -6.59 -11.22
C THR A 143 0.02 -7.28 -9.87
N LYS A 144 1.17 -7.12 -9.23
CA LYS A 144 1.38 -7.51 -7.84
C LYS A 144 1.35 -6.28 -6.94
N ILE A 145 0.73 -6.43 -5.78
CA ILE A 145 0.78 -5.48 -4.66
C ILE A 145 1.60 -6.15 -3.57
N HIS A 146 2.77 -5.60 -3.27
CA HIS A 146 3.61 -5.98 -2.13
C HIS A 146 3.30 -5.01 -0.99
N LEU A 147 3.13 -5.52 0.22
CA LEU A 147 2.76 -4.70 1.36
C LEU A 147 3.47 -5.11 2.66
N ALA A 148 3.66 -4.13 3.53
CA ALA A 148 3.96 -4.34 4.95
C ALA A 148 2.71 -3.94 5.74
N SER A 149 2.27 -4.82 6.64
CA SER A 149 1.12 -4.59 7.53
C SER A 149 1.58 -4.49 8.98
N ASP A 150 0.95 -3.58 9.74
CA ASP A 150 1.04 -3.59 11.20
C ASP A 150 0.28 -4.79 11.80
N GLY A 151 0.44 -4.99 13.11
CA GLY A 151 -0.28 -6.05 13.84
C GLY A 151 -1.80 -5.84 13.92
N GLY A 152 -2.27 -4.61 13.71
CA GLY A 152 -3.68 -4.25 13.61
C GLY A 152 -4.33 -4.52 12.24
N CYS A 153 -3.66 -5.30 11.37
CA CYS A 153 -4.15 -5.64 10.03
C CYS A 153 -4.34 -4.43 9.10
N ARG A 154 -3.47 -3.41 9.19
CA ARG A 154 -3.52 -2.20 8.34
C ARG A 154 -2.21 -2.00 7.57
N PRO A 155 -2.27 -1.58 6.29
CA PRO A 155 -1.07 -1.39 5.49
C PRO A 155 -0.21 -0.22 5.98
N LEU A 156 1.03 -0.48 6.37
CA LEU A 156 2.05 0.54 6.64
C LEU A 156 2.67 1.06 5.35
N ALA A 157 2.93 0.17 4.40
CA ALA A 157 3.52 0.51 3.12
C ALA A 157 3.00 -0.42 2.03
N VAL A 158 2.91 0.11 0.80
CA VAL A 158 2.54 -0.64 -0.40
C VAL A 158 3.50 -0.33 -1.53
N LEU A 159 3.70 -1.30 -2.43
CA LEU A 159 4.47 -1.18 -3.66
C LEU A 159 3.80 -2.03 -4.73
N ILE A 160 3.69 -1.52 -5.96
CA ILE A 160 3.17 -2.28 -7.10
C ILE A 160 4.27 -2.64 -8.10
N THR A 161 4.18 -3.85 -8.65
CA THR A 161 5.08 -4.35 -9.71
C THR A 161 4.29 -5.13 -10.76
N PRO A 162 4.87 -5.38 -11.96
CA PRO A 162 4.32 -6.35 -12.89
C PRO A 162 4.14 -7.74 -12.25
N GLY A 163 3.12 -8.48 -12.68
CA GLY A 163 2.71 -9.72 -12.02
C GLY A 163 3.73 -10.87 -12.06
N GLN A 164 4.63 -10.88 -13.05
CA GLN A 164 5.71 -11.87 -13.19
C GLN A 164 6.90 -11.63 -12.26
N TRP A 165 6.98 -10.45 -11.63
CA TRP A 165 8.10 -10.13 -10.73
C TRP A 165 8.03 -11.01 -9.48
N GLY A 166 9.18 -11.52 -9.04
CA GLY A 166 9.28 -12.31 -7.81
C GLY A 166 9.16 -11.44 -6.56
N ASP A 167 8.74 -12.06 -5.45
CA ASP A 167 8.43 -11.32 -4.21
C ASP A 167 9.70 -11.04 -3.40
N ALA A 168 10.65 -11.99 -3.38
CA ALA A 168 11.86 -11.89 -2.57
C ALA A 168 12.67 -10.60 -2.81
N PRO A 169 12.88 -10.11 -4.05
CA PRO A 169 13.57 -8.84 -4.29
C PRO A 169 12.81 -7.59 -3.79
N GLN A 170 11.49 -7.68 -3.60
CA GLN A 170 10.63 -6.54 -3.24
C GLN A 170 10.53 -6.29 -1.73
N LEU A 171 11.04 -7.20 -0.89
CA LEU A 171 11.06 -7.02 0.56
C LEU A 171 11.71 -5.69 0.98
N ILE A 172 12.91 -5.42 0.46
CA ILE A 172 13.67 -4.22 0.80
C ILE A 172 12.95 -2.96 0.31
N PRO A 173 12.55 -2.86 -0.99
CA PRO A 173 11.73 -1.75 -1.47
C PRO A 173 10.46 -1.46 -0.65
N VAL A 174 9.73 -2.48 -0.20
CA VAL A 174 8.55 -2.30 0.66
C VAL A 174 8.94 -1.74 2.02
N LEU A 175 9.97 -2.31 2.66
CA LEU A 175 10.42 -1.84 3.98
C LEU A 175 11.01 -0.43 3.95
N GLU A 176 11.67 -0.03 2.86
CA GLU A 176 12.16 1.34 2.68
C GLU A 176 11.02 2.36 2.54
N ARG A 177 9.82 1.93 2.14
CA ARG A 177 8.62 2.77 2.11
C ARG A 177 7.98 2.95 3.49
N VAL A 178 8.23 2.04 4.45
CA VAL A 178 7.76 2.17 5.83
C VAL A 178 8.47 3.35 6.49
N ARG A 179 7.74 4.45 6.67
CA ARG A 179 8.24 5.68 7.30
C ARG A 179 7.06 6.48 7.82
N VAL A 180 6.84 6.37 9.12
CA VAL A 180 5.75 7.03 9.85
C VAL A 180 6.32 8.25 10.59
N PRO A 181 5.95 9.48 10.17
CA PRO A 181 6.38 10.70 10.85
C PRO A 181 5.89 10.76 12.31
N ARG A 182 6.57 11.54 13.14
CA ARG A 182 6.15 11.82 14.52
C ARG A 182 5.67 13.26 14.62
N PRO A 183 4.38 13.51 14.91
CA PRO A 183 3.84 14.87 14.99
C PRO A 183 4.55 15.75 16.01
N ALA A 184 4.96 15.17 17.16
CA ALA A 184 5.70 15.86 18.22
C ALA A 184 7.18 16.17 17.86
N GLY A 185 7.62 15.87 16.64
CA GLY A 185 9.01 16.06 16.20
C GLY A 185 9.87 14.80 16.31
N GLY A 186 11.10 14.90 15.79
CA GLY A 186 12.08 13.80 15.75
C GLY A 186 12.07 13.00 14.44
N HIS A 187 12.88 11.93 14.42
CA HIS A 187 13.02 11.09 13.23
C HIS A 187 11.80 10.17 13.07
N PRO A 188 11.27 10.01 11.84
CA PRO A 188 10.20 9.08 11.55
C PRO A 188 10.55 7.65 11.97
N ARG A 189 9.56 6.90 12.47
CA ARG A 189 9.75 5.47 12.70
C ARG A 189 9.77 4.74 11.36
N THR A 190 10.89 4.08 11.08
CA THR A 190 11.10 3.29 9.85
C THR A 190 11.38 1.81 10.13
N ARG A 191 11.36 1.40 11.40
CA ARG A 191 11.82 0.09 11.84
C ARG A 191 10.76 -0.62 12.68
N PRO A 192 10.29 -1.81 12.25
CA PRO A 192 9.51 -2.69 13.10
C PRO A 192 10.40 -3.48 14.07
N ASP A 193 9.81 -3.93 15.17
CA ASP A 193 10.56 -4.68 16.20
C ASP A 193 10.86 -6.10 15.72
N HIS A 194 9.89 -6.69 15.02
CA HIS A 194 10.02 -7.95 14.29
C HIS A 194 9.39 -7.84 12.90
N LEU A 195 9.95 -8.60 11.96
CA LEU A 195 9.40 -8.80 10.63
C LEU A 195 8.97 -10.26 10.46
N CYS A 196 7.70 -10.49 10.18
CA CYS A 196 7.19 -11.80 9.76
C CYS A 196 7.06 -11.87 8.23
N GLY A 197 7.37 -13.01 7.63
CA GLY A 197 7.20 -13.19 6.19
C GLY A 197 7.38 -14.63 5.73
N ASP A 198 6.91 -14.92 4.52
CA ASP A 198 7.04 -16.24 3.91
C ASP A 198 8.49 -16.68 3.70
N LYS A 199 8.72 -18.00 3.67
CA LYS A 199 9.98 -18.63 3.26
C LYS A 199 10.50 -18.09 1.91
N ALA A 200 9.62 -17.57 1.06
CA ALA A 200 9.95 -16.90 -0.18
C ALA A 200 10.97 -15.77 0.02
N TYR A 201 10.87 -15.02 1.13
CA TYR A 201 11.71 -13.88 1.47
C TYR A 201 13.03 -14.23 2.15
N SER A 202 13.36 -15.51 2.33
CA SER A 202 14.53 -16.02 3.07
C SER A 202 15.91 -15.73 2.45
N SER A 203 15.98 -14.98 1.34
CA SER A 203 17.23 -14.72 0.59
C SER A 203 18.35 -14.12 1.46
N ARG A 204 19.61 -14.47 1.17
CA ARG A 204 20.78 -13.92 1.90
C ARG A 204 20.82 -12.39 1.90
N ARG A 205 20.42 -11.76 0.78
CA ARG A 205 20.33 -10.31 0.63
C ARG A 205 19.34 -9.71 1.63
N ASN A 206 18.15 -10.30 1.74
CA ASN A 206 17.11 -9.87 2.68
C ASN A 206 17.57 -10.04 4.13
N ARG A 207 18.12 -11.22 4.47
CA ARG A 207 18.66 -11.47 5.83
C ARG A 207 19.75 -10.47 6.20
N ARG A 208 20.68 -10.15 5.28
CA ARG A 208 21.74 -9.14 5.51
C ARG A 208 21.15 -7.76 5.75
N TYR A 209 20.14 -7.35 4.97
CA TYR A 209 19.46 -6.07 5.15
C TYR A 209 18.78 -5.97 6.53
N LEU A 210 18.03 -7.00 6.93
CA LEU A 210 17.34 -7.04 8.22
C LEU A 210 18.32 -6.97 9.39
N ARG A 211 19.42 -7.74 9.33
CA ARG A 211 20.50 -7.66 10.33
C ARG A 211 21.14 -6.28 10.41
N ARG A 212 21.46 -5.66 9.27
CA ARG A 212 22.04 -4.31 9.22
C ARG A 212 21.13 -3.24 9.83
N ARG A 213 19.82 -3.39 9.65
CA ARG A 213 18.82 -2.51 10.29
C ARG A 213 18.44 -2.92 11.72
N GLN A 214 19.03 -4.01 12.23
CA GLN A 214 18.70 -4.63 13.52
C GLN A 214 17.18 -4.94 13.64
N ILE A 215 16.58 -5.43 12.55
CA ILE A 215 15.20 -5.92 12.52
C ILE A 215 15.26 -7.42 12.79
N ARG A 216 14.67 -7.86 13.90
CA ARG A 216 14.48 -9.30 14.16
C ARG A 216 13.49 -9.85 13.13
N HIS A 217 13.64 -11.10 12.72
CA HIS A 217 12.79 -11.68 11.69
C HIS A 217 12.27 -13.07 12.04
N ILE A 218 11.06 -13.37 11.60
CA ILE A 218 10.41 -14.67 11.69
C ILE A 218 10.09 -15.10 10.26
N ILE A 219 11.14 -15.46 9.53
CA ILE A 219 11.04 -15.96 8.15
C ILE A 219 11.62 -17.38 8.16
N PRO A 220 10.85 -18.41 7.80
CA PRO A 220 11.36 -19.78 7.72
C PRO A 220 12.50 -19.94 6.71
N GLU A 221 13.45 -20.84 6.97
CA GLU A 221 14.42 -21.28 5.96
C GLU A 221 13.77 -22.25 4.98
N ARG A 222 14.11 -22.13 3.70
CA ARG A 222 13.70 -23.13 2.70
C ARG A 222 14.46 -24.45 2.92
N ARG A 223 13.85 -25.58 2.53
CA ARG A 223 14.42 -26.93 2.77
C ARG A 223 15.79 -27.11 2.11
N ASP A 224 15.98 -26.59 0.91
CA ASP A 224 17.25 -26.58 0.18
C ASP A 224 18.35 -25.79 0.92
N GLN A 225 18.00 -24.63 1.49
CA GLN A 225 18.91 -23.82 2.30
C GLN A 225 19.32 -24.56 3.59
N GLN A 226 18.37 -25.22 4.25
CA GLN A 226 18.65 -26.04 5.43
C GLN A 226 19.59 -27.21 5.09
N ALA A 227 19.31 -27.93 4.00
CA ALA A 227 20.13 -29.05 3.54
C ALA A 227 21.54 -28.60 3.16
N HIS A 228 21.66 -27.48 2.44
CA HIS A 228 22.95 -26.90 2.08
C HIS A 228 23.74 -26.41 3.30
N ARG A 229 23.07 -25.83 4.30
CA ARG A 229 23.70 -25.46 5.58
C ARG A 229 24.23 -26.67 6.31
N ARG A 230 23.44 -27.74 6.43
CA ARG A 230 23.85 -29.01 7.05
C ARG A 230 25.05 -29.63 6.33
N ARG A 231 25.04 -29.64 4.99
CA ARG A 231 26.17 -30.11 4.16
C ARG A 231 27.47 -29.33 4.39
N ARG A 232 27.41 -28.09 4.85
CA ARG A 232 28.60 -27.27 5.16
C ARG A 232 29.12 -27.42 6.59
N GLY A 233 28.51 -28.28 7.41
CA GLY A 233 28.94 -28.50 8.79
C GLY A 233 29.07 -27.19 9.58
N GLY A 234 30.19 -27.02 10.29
CA GLY A 234 30.48 -25.81 11.07
C GLY A 234 30.52 -24.51 10.24
N ALA A 235 30.92 -24.59 8.96
CA ALA A 235 30.96 -23.44 8.04
C ALA A 235 29.57 -23.02 7.53
N GLY A 236 28.53 -23.82 7.79
CA GLY A 236 27.15 -23.52 7.42
C GLY A 236 26.47 -22.47 8.32
N GLY A 237 26.99 -22.29 9.54
CA GLY A 237 26.41 -21.40 10.55
C GLY A 237 25.20 -21.97 11.29
N ARG A 238 24.76 -21.24 12.34
CA ARG A 238 23.67 -21.63 13.24
C ARG A 238 22.31 -21.58 12.52
N PRO A 239 21.36 -22.50 12.81
CA PRO A 239 19.99 -22.38 12.31
C PRO A 239 19.39 -21.03 12.68
N THR A 240 18.57 -20.46 11.80
CA THR A 240 17.76 -19.29 12.21
C THR A 240 16.77 -19.70 13.29
N GLY A 241 16.74 -18.98 14.41
CA GLY A 241 15.67 -19.13 15.40
C GLY A 241 14.31 -18.90 14.73
N PHE A 242 13.37 -19.82 14.96
CA PHE A 242 12.02 -19.74 14.44
C PHE A 242 11.05 -19.80 15.61
N ASP A 243 10.34 -18.69 15.82
CA ASP A 243 9.32 -18.54 16.85
C ASP A 243 7.95 -18.85 16.23
N ARG A 244 7.37 -19.99 16.61
CA ARG A 244 6.10 -20.48 16.04
C ARG A 244 4.92 -19.62 16.46
N GLU A 245 4.91 -19.11 17.69
CA GLU A 245 3.82 -18.28 18.22
C GLU A 245 3.79 -16.94 17.49
N ARG A 246 4.94 -16.29 17.32
CA ARG A 246 5.01 -15.05 16.53
C ARG A 246 4.77 -15.30 15.05
N TYR A 247 5.11 -16.47 14.52
CA TYR A 247 4.79 -16.81 13.13
C TYR A 247 3.28 -16.99 12.89
N ALA A 248 2.50 -17.41 13.90
CA ALA A 248 1.04 -17.51 13.78
C ALA A 248 0.38 -16.15 13.45
N ARG A 249 1.02 -15.04 13.86
CA ARG A 249 0.62 -13.67 13.52
C ARG A 249 0.73 -13.33 12.03
N ARG A 250 1.32 -14.21 11.22
CA ARG A 250 1.30 -14.07 9.75
C ARG A 250 -0.12 -13.91 9.19
N ASN A 251 -1.14 -14.48 9.83
CA ASN A 251 -2.55 -14.28 9.45
C ASN A 251 -2.94 -12.79 9.36
N GLU A 252 -2.28 -11.89 10.09
CA GLU A 252 -2.56 -10.45 10.06
C GLU A 252 -2.37 -9.83 8.66
N VAL A 253 -1.30 -10.20 7.93
CA VAL A 253 -1.11 -9.68 6.57
C VAL A 253 -2.10 -10.28 5.58
N GLU A 254 -2.51 -11.54 5.77
CA GLU A 254 -3.53 -12.18 4.95
C GLU A 254 -4.89 -11.50 5.14
N ARG A 255 -5.26 -11.17 6.38
CA ARG A 255 -6.45 -10.36 6.70
C ARG A 255 -6.36 -8.96 6.10
N THR A 256 -5.18 -8.34 6.11
CA THR A 256 -4.95 -7.03 5.48
C THR A 256 -5.14 -7.09 3.97
N VAL A 257 -4.59 -8.12 3.32
CA VAL A 257 -4.80 -8.39 1.90
C VAL A 257 -6.28 -8.59 1.59
N ASN A 258 -6.98 -9.37 2.41
CA ASN A 258 -8.42 -9.61 2.25
C ASN A 258 -9.21 -8.31 2.40
N ALA A 259 -8.89 -7.48 3.39
CA ALA A 259 -9.53 -6.18 3.60
C ALA A 259 -9.29 -5.23 2.41
N LEU A 260 -8.07 -5.17 1.87
CA LEU A 260 -7.76 -4.43 0.64
C LEU A 260 -8.53 -4.96 -0.56
N LYS A 261 -8.65 -6.29 -0.72
CA LYS A 261 -9.42 -6.92 -1.80
C LYS A 261 -10.93 -6.80 -1.62
N GLY A 262 -11.42 -6.38 -0.47
CA GLY A 262 -12.81 -5.93 -0.29
C GLY A 262 -13.15 -4.70 -1.15
N PHE A 263 -12.16 -3.89 -1.52
CA PHE A 263 -12.30 -2.82 -2.49
C PHE A 263 -12.22 -3.40 -3.90
N ARG A 264 -13.34 -3.44 -4.62
CA ARG A 264 -13.42 -4.10 -5.94
C ARG A 264 -12.44 -3.49 -6.96
N ALA A 265 -12.15 -2.19 -6.86
CA ALA A 265 -11.15 -1.54 -7.71
C ALA A 265 -9.69 -1.94 -7.41
N VAL A 266 -9.42 -2.49 -6.22
CA VAL A 266 -8.14 -3.10 -5.85
C VAL A 266 -8.11 -4.57 -6.26
N ALA A 267 -9.19 -5.31 -6.03
CA ALA A 267 -9.30 -6.72 -6.42
C ALA A 267 -9.10 -6.95 -7.92
N THR A 268 -9.71 -6.10 -8.74
CA THR A 268 -9.54 -6.09 -10.20
C THR A 268 -9.11 -4.71 -10.65
N ARG A 269 -7.93 -4.64 -11.28
CA ARG A 269 -7.36 -3.39 -11.78
C ARG A 269 -7.99 -3.03 -13.13
N PHE A 270 -8.66 -1.88 -13.18
CA PHE A 270 -9.13 -1.25 -14.42
C PHE A 270 -8.25 -0.07 -14.85
N ASP A 271 -7.37 0.40 -13.97
CA ASP A 271 -6.54 1.58 -14.20
C ASP A 271 -5.30 1.21 -15.04
N LYS A 272 -5.12 1.86 -16.21
CA LYS A 272 -3.93 1.64 -17.05
C LYS A 272 -2.64 2.03 -16.35
N ARG A 273 -2.64 3.23 -15.74
CA ARG A 273 -1.42 3.88 -15.27
C ARG A 273 -1.03 3.40 -13.87
N ALA A 274 0.25 3.06 -13.67
CA ALA A 274 0.77 2.61 -12.37
C ALA A 274 0.41 3.57 -11.25
N TYR A 275 0.72 4.87 -11.42
CA TYR A 275 0.47 5.88 -10.38
C TYR A 275 -1.01 5.98 -10.00
N VAL A 276 -1.94 5.79 -10.96
CA VAL A 276 -3.39 5.82 -10.65
C VAL A 276 -3.76 4.60 -9.83
N PHE A 277 -3.31 3.40 -10.23
CA PHE A 277 -3.59 2.19 -9.48
C PHE A 277 -2.94 2.20 -8.09
N GLU A 278 -1.71 2.71 -7.96
CA GLU A 278 -1.06 2.91 -6.67
C GLU A 278 -1.88 3.86 -5.79
N GLY A 279 -2.43 4.93 -6.37
CA GLY A 279 -3.40 5.79 -5.69
C GLY A 279 -4.68 5.07 -5.28
N THR A 280 -5.21 4.17 -6.12
CA THR A 280 -6.37 3.32 -5.78
C THR A 280 -6.09 2.46 -4.55
N VAL A 281 -4.93 1.79 -4.49
CA VAL A 281 -4.51 0.99 -3.34
C VAL A 281 -4.26 1.87 -2.11
N THR A 282 -3.65 3.06 -2.30
CA THR A 282 -3.36 4.01 -1.22
C THR A 282 -4.65 4.55 -0.59
N VAL A 283 -5.68 4.87 -1.39
CA VAL A 283 -6.98 5.32 -0.89
C VAL A 283 -7.69 4.22 -0.11
N ALA A 284 -7.61 2.96 -0.57
CA ALA A 284 -8.13 1.83 0.19
C ALA A 284 -7.39 1.67 1.53
N ALA A 285 -6.06 1.81 1.55
CA ALA A 285 -5.26 1.78 2.78
C ALA A 285 -5.64 2.92 3.75
N ILE A 286 -5.85 4.15 3.25
CA ILE A 286 -6.34 5.27 4.07
C ILE A 286 -7.67 4.89 4.74
N ARG A 287 -8.63 4.33 3.98
CA ARG A 287 -9.91 3.89 4.55
C ARG A 287 -9.72 2.87 5.68
N LEU A 288 -8.82 1.90 5.52
CA LEU A 288 -8.52 0.92 6.57
C LEU A 288 -7.94 1.55 7.85
N TRP A 289 -7.14 2.61 7.73
CA TRP A 289 -6.63 3.36 8.89
C TRP A 289 -7.68 4.25 9.56
N LEU A 290 -8.65 4.75 8.79
CA LEU A 290 -9.75 5.55 9.33
C LEU A 290 -10.82 4.68 10.00
N CYS A 291 -11.08 3.46 9.55
CA CYS A 291 -12.06 2.56 10.20
C CYS A 291 -11.64 2.05 11.59
N SER A 292 -10.38 2.23 11.98
CA SER A 292 -9.80 1.67 13.20
C SER A 292 -9.68 2.65 14.34
#